data_AF-A0A3B9P866-F1
#
_entry.id   AF-A0A3B9P866-F1
#
_cell.length_a   1.000
_cell.length_b   1.000
_cell.length_c   1.000
_cell.angle_alpha   90.00
_cell.angle_beta   90.00
_cell.angle_gamma   90.00
#
_symmetry.space_group_name_H-M   'P 1'
#
loop_
_entity.id
_entity.type
_entity.pdbx_description
1 polymer ?
#
loop_
_entity_poly.entity_id
_entity_poly.type
_entity_poly.pdbx_seq_one_letter_code
_entity_poly.pdbx_strand_id
1 'polypeptide(L)'
;MPKRYSAKLKFQIVMELIQGEKTAGEVAKAYGVHPNSASAWRRQFLEKGPKVFAEDNTIQEYEKRIGDLEQLLGKKELEIALLKNFLGQTR
;
A
#
# COMPACT_ATOMS: atom_id res chain seq x y z
N MET A 1 -10.73 22.46 -2.57
CA MET A 1 -10.18 21.11 -2.27
C MET A 1 -10.61 20.16 -3.37
N PRO A 2 -9.73 19.25 -3.86
CA PRO A 2 -10.14 18.25 -4.85
C PRO A 2 -11.21 17.32 -4.26
N LYS A 3 -12.28 17.08 -5.02
CA LYS A 3 -13.38 16.20 -4.62
C LYS A 3 -12.83 14.78 -4.41
N ARG A 4 -12.98 14.23 -3.19
CA ARG A 4 -12.52 12.87 -2.86
C ARG A 4 -13.63 11.86 -3.15
N TYR A 5 -13.27 10.79 -3.85
CA TYR A 5 -14.17 9.66 -4.13
C TYR A 5 -13.66 8.42 -3.41
N SER A 6 -14.59 7.63 -2.87
CA SER A 6 -14.26 6.37 -2.18
C SER A 6 -13.67 5.35 -3.15
N ALA A 7 -12.85 4.42 -2.64
CA ALA A 7 -12.28 3.34 -3.45
C ALA A 7 -13.39 2.47 -4.08
N LYS A 8 -14.45 2.18 -3.31
CA LYS A 8 -15.62 1.41 -3.78
C LYS A 8 -16.29 2.06 -4.98
N LEU A 9 -16.54 3.38 -4.92
CA LEU A 9 -17.18 4.11 -6.02
C LEU A 9 -16.29 4.12 -7.27
N LYS A 10 -14.97 4.36 -7.11
CA LYS A 10 -14.03 4.29 -8.23
C LYS A 10 -14.03 2.91 -8.89
N PHE A 11 -14.03 1.85 -8.09
CA PHE A 11 -14.05 0.48 -8.59
C PHE A 11 -15.34 0.18 -9.38
N GLN A 12 -16.51 0.53 -8.84
CA GLN A 12 -17.79 0.35 -9.52
C GLN A 12 -17.85 1.08 -10.87
N ILE A 13 -17.42 2.34 -10.90
CA ILE A 13 -17.32 3.14 -12.13
C ILE A 13 -16.40 2.47 -13.16
N VAL A 14 -15.25 1.96 -12.73
CA VAL A 14 -14.31 1.28 -13.62
C VAL A 14 -14.89 -0.02 -14.17
N MET A 15 -15.59 -0.81 -13.36
CA MET A 15 -16.21 -2.05 -13.81
C MET A 15 -17.25 -1.82 -14.90
N GLU A 16 -18.13 -0.83 -14.75
CA GLU A 16 -19.11 -0.47 -15.80
C GLU A 16 -18.43 -0.05 -17.11
N LEU A 17 -17.33 0.69 -17.03
CA LEU A 17 -16.56 1.11 -18.21
C LEU A 17 -15.82 -0.04 -18.90
N ILE A 18 -15.42 -1.07 -18.16
CA ILE A 18 -14.74 -2.25 -18.70
C ILE A 18 -15.74 -3.23 -19.29
N GLN A 19 -16.89 -3.41 -18.65
CA GLN A 19 -18.00 -4.24 -19.15
C GLN A 19 -18.61 -3.68 -20.44
N GLY A 20 -18.36 -2.40 -20.75
CA GLY A 20 -18.79 -1.77 -22.00
C GLY A 20 -20.27 -1.40 -22.04
N GLU A 21 -20.96 -1.48 -20.90
CA GLU A 21 -22.39 -1.16 -20.80
C GLU A 21 -22.67 0.34 -21.03
N LYS A 22 -21.69 1.20 -20.71
CA LYS A 22 -21.83 2.66 -20.78
C LYS A 22 -20.52 3.33 -21.16
N THR A 23 -20.62 4.44 -21.87
CA THR A 23 -19.49 5.32 -22.19
C THR A 23 -19.02 6.09 -20.95
N ALA A 24 -17.81 6.65 -21.02
CA ALA A 24 -17.27 7.50 -19.96
C ALA A 24 -18.16 8.70 -19.63
N GLY A 25 -18.87 9.25 -20.62
CA GLY A 25 -19.81 10.35 -20.42
C GLY A 25 -21.07 9.93 -19.67
N GLU A 26 -21.63 8.76 -20.00
CA GLU A 26 -22.84 8.23 -19.35
C GLU A 26 -22.57 7.83 -17.90
N VAL A 27 -21.47 7.12 -17.64
CA VAL A 27 -21.05 6.77 -16.27
C VAL A 27 -20.74 8.03 -15.47
N ALA A 28 -20.05 9.00 -16.07
CA ALA A 28 -19.76 10.27 -15.43
C ALA A 28 -21.03 11.02 -14.98
N LYS A 29 -22.03 11.08 -15.86
CA LYS A 29 -23.33 11.68 -15.56
C LYS A 29 -24.07 10.92 -14.47
N ALA A 30 -24.11 9.59 -14.54
CA ALA A 30 -24.81 8.74 -13.57
C ALA A 30 -24.26 8.88 -12.15
N TYR A 31 -22.93 9.00 -12.01
CA TYR A 31 -22.26 9.06 -10.71
C TYR A 31 -21.84 10.47 -10.27
N GLY A 32 -22.17 11.50 -11.06
CA GLY A 32 -21.81 12.89 -10.75
C GLY A 32 -20.30 13.13 -10.70
N VAL A 33 -19.54 12.42 -11.54
CA VAL A 33 -18.08 12.55 -11.66
C VAL A 33 -17.70 13.19 -13.00
N HIS A 34 -16.47 13.68 -13.12
CA HIS A 34 -15.99 14.22 -14.39
C HIS A 34 -15.59 13.05 -15.34
N PRO A 35 -15.93 13.08 -16.65
CA PRO A 35 -15.55 12.02 -17.60
C PRO A 35 -14.05 11.70 -17.61
N ASN A 36 -13.19 12.72 -17.54
CA ASN A 36 -11.74 12.52 -17.44
C ASN A 36 -11.32 11.77 -16.17
N SER A 37 -12.03 11.95 -15.04
CA SER A 37 -11.74 11.19 -13.82
C SER A 37 -12.09 9.72 -13.99
N ALA A 38 -13.24 9.43 -14.60
CA ALA A 38 -13.68 8.07 -14.89
C ALA A 38 -12.69 7.35 -15.82
N SER A 39 -12.28 8.00 -16.92
CA SER A 39 -11.26 7.47 -17.84
C SER A 39 -9.89 7.28 -17.17
N ALA A 40 -9.48 8.22 -16.30
CA ALA A 40 -8.21 8.10 -15.56
C ALA A 40 -8.23 6.91 -14.59
N TRP A 41 -9.34 6.67 -13.90
CA TRP A 41 -9.46 5.51 -13.00
C TRP A 41 -9.46 4.20 -13.76
N ARG A 42 -10.11 4.13 -14.93
CA ARG A 42 -10.05 2.93 -15.79
C ARG A 42 -8.61 2.61 -16.18
N ARG A 43 -7.85 3.61 -16.64
CA ARG A 43 -6.43 3.44 -16.96
C ARG A 43 -5.63 2.98 -15.75
N GLN A 44 -5.78 3.67 -14.61
CA GLN A 44 -5.08 3.30 -13.37
C GLN A 44 -5.36 1.86 -12.95
N PHE A 45 -6.62 1.42 -13.09
CA PHE A 45 -7.01 0.06 -12.74
C PHE A 45 -6.40 -0.97 -13.69
N LEU A 46 -6.37 -0.71 -14.99
CA LEU A 46 -5.75 -1.61 -15.97
C LEU A 46 -4.23 -1.70 -15.77
N GLU A 47 -3.56 -0.60 -15.42
CA GLU A 47 -2.12 -0.58 -15.15
C GLU A 47 -1.75 -1.29 -13.83
N LYS A 48 -2.56 -1.10 -12.79
CA LYS A 48 -2.30 -1.68 -11.46
C LYS A 48 -2.92 -3.05 -11.26
N GLY A 49 -3.91 -3.42 -12.08
CA GLY A 49 -4.63 -4.68 -12.01
C GLY A 49 -3.72 -5.91 -12.02
N PRO A 50 -2.72 -6.00 -12.93
CA PRO A 50 -1.76 -7.10 -12.92
C PRO A 50 -1.03 -7.28 -11.59
N LYS A 51 -0.77 -6.18 -10.86
CA LYS A 51 -0.09 -6.23 -9.56
C LYS A 51 -0.91 -6.89 -8.46
N VAL A 52 -2.24 -6.98 -8.62
CA VAL A 52 -3.11 -7.71 -7.68
C VAL A 52 -2.87 -9.21 -7.74
N PHE A 53 -2.41 -9.71 -8.89
CA PHE A 53 -2.10 -11.12 -9.11
C PHE A 53 -0.61 -11.44 -9.03
N ALA A 54 0.25 -10.41 -8.90
CA ALA A 54 1.66 -10.63 -8.62
C ALA A 54 1.79 -11.13 -7.18
N GLU A 55 2.64 -12.14 -6.97
CA GLU A 55 3.01 -12.56 -5.61
C GLU A 55 3.63 -11.37 -4.88
N ASP A 56 2.91 -10.87 -3.87
CA ASP A 56 3.36 -9.77 -3.04
C ASP A 56 4.18 -10.33 -1.89
N ASN A 57 5.49 -10.46 -2.10
CA ASN A 57 6.42 -10.93 -1.09
C ASN A 57 6.84 -9.83 -0.10
N THR A 58 6.26 -8.64 -0.20
CA THR A 58 6.65 -7.46 0.59
C THR A 58 6.46 -7.72 2.09
N ILE A 59 5.41 -8.45 2.48
CA ILE A 59 5.18 -8.80 3.88
C ILE A 59 6.28 -9.74 4.40
N GLN A 60 6.60 -10.81 3.66
CA GLN A 60 7.68 -11.72 4.07
C GLN A 60 9.05 -11.01 4.12
N GLU A 61 9.32 -10.09 3.17
CA GLU A 61 10.52 -9.27 3.19
C GLU A 61 10.60 -8.37 4.43
N TYR A 62 9.48 -7.74 4.79
CA TYR A 62 9.41 -6.93 6.01
C TYR A 62 9.54 -7.78 7.27
N GLU A 63 8.88 -8.93 7.36
CA GLU A 63 9.00 -9.85 8.48
C GLU A 63 10.44 -10.31 8.67
N LYS A 64 11.12 -10.68 7.58
CA LYS A 64 12.55 -11.03 7.62
C LYS A 64 13.39 -9.86 8.12
N ARG A 65 13.14 -8.65 7.62
CA ARG A 65 13.89 -7.46 8.02
C ARG A 65 13.66 -7.11 9.50
N ILE A 66 12.45 -7.29 10.00
CA ILE A 66 12.12 -7.09 11.42
C ILE A 66 12.90 -8.10 12.26
N GLY A 67 12.90 -9.38 11.90
CA GLY A 67 13.67 -10.41 12.61
C GLY A 67 15.18 -10.10 12.66
N ASP A 68 15.77 -9.66 11.54
CA ASP A 68 17.18 -9.25 11.50
C ASP A 68 17.48 -8.07 12.45
N LEU A 69 16.55 -7.10 12.53
CA LEU A 69 16.68 -5.93 13.39
C LEU A 69 16.51 -6.28 14.88
N GLU A 70 15.58 -7.17 15.22
CA GLU A 70 15.37 -7.67 16.58
C GLU A 70 16.60 -8.41 17.10
N GLN A 71 17.21 -9.26 16.26
CA GLN A 71 18.47 -9.93 16.59
C GLN A 71 19.61 -8.95 16.85
N LEU A 72 19.72 -7.90 16.01
CA LEU A 72 20.75 -6.88 16.20
C LEU A 72 20.53 -6.08 17.49
N LEU A 73 19.28 -5.73 17.79
CA LEU A 73 18.91 -5.04 19.02
C LEU A 73 19.30 -5.87 20.24
N GLY A 74 18.95 -7.16 20.28
CA GLY A 74 19.31 -8.05 21.39
C GLY A 74 20.84 -8.16 21.61
N LYS A 75 21.62 -8.22 20.52
CA LYS A 75 23.10 -8.19 20.61
C LYS A 75 23.59 -6.89 21.24
N LYS A 76 23.03 -5.75 20.85
CA LYS A 76 23.40 -4.44 21.41
C LYS A 76 22.97 -4.27 22.87
N GLU A 77 21.81 -4.79 23.25
CA GLU A 77 21.38 -4.80 24.67
C GLU A 77 22.35 -5.60 25.54
N LEU A 78 22.79 -6.78 25.07
CA LEU A 78 23.79 -7.58 25.77
C LEU A 78 25.14 -6.85 25.88
N GLU A 79 25.65 -6.29 24.78
CA GLU A 79 26.88 -5.48 24.80
C GLU A 79 26.79 -4.35 25.84
N ILE A 80 25.67 -3.62 25.87
CA ILE A 80 25.44 -2.54 26.83
C ILE A 80 25.41 -3.07 28.27
N ALA A 81 24.73 -4.19 28.52
CA ALA A 81 24.66 -4.80 29.84
C ALA A 81 26.05 -5.21 30.35
N LEU A 82 26.86 -5.82 29.48
CA LEU A 82 28.24 -6.20 29.80
C LEU A 82 29.12 -4.98 30.11
N LEU A 83 29.04 -3.92 29.27
CA LEU A 83 29.78 -2.69 29.48
C LEU A 83 29.39 -2.01 30.80
N LYS A 84 28.10 -1.96 31.12
CA LYS A 84 27.62 -1.41 32.40
C LYS A 84 28.14 -2.21 33.59
N ASN A 85 28.13 -3.54 33.50
CA ASN A 85 28.68 -4.38 34.56
C ASN A 85 30.18 -4.15 34.75
N PHE A 86 30.95 -4.09 33.67
CA PHE A 86 32.40 -3.85 33.74
C PHE A 86 32.73 -2.47 34.34
N LEU A 87 32.05 -1.42 33.87
CA LEU A 87 32.27 -0.05 34.38
C LEU A 87 31.77 0.14 35.83
N GLY A 88 30.75 -0.61 36.25
CA GLY A 88 30.25 -0.61 37.63
C GLY A 88 31.13 -1.40 38.61
N GLN A 89 31.99 -2.29 38.11
CA GLN A 89 32.96 -3.06 38.90
C GLN A 89 34.24 -2.28 39.22
N THR A 90 34.47 -1.12 38.59
CA THR A 90 35.58 -0.21 38.95
C THR A 90 35.18 0.63 40.16
N ARG A 91 35.19 0.04 41.35
CA ARG A 91 35.23 0.71 42.65
C ARG A 91 36.18 -0.01 43.59
#